data_AF-C0E9E9-F1
#
_entry.id   AF-C0E9E9-F1
#
_cell.length_a   1.000
_cell.length_b   1.000
_cell.length_c   1.000
_cell.angle_alpha   90.00
_cell.angle_beta   90.00
_cell.angle_gamma   90.00
#
_symmetry.space_group_name_H-M   'P 1'
#
loop_
_entity.id
_entity.type
_entity.pdbx_description
1 polymer ?
#
loop_
_entity_poly.entity_id
_entity_poly.type
_entity_poly.pdbx_seq_one_letter_code
_entity_poly.pdbx_strand_id
1 'polypeptide(L)'
;MTEENYNYRTSQTLLRNQFPGKGKLQIPIIPKFQEKSGDFDDLLLIGFDKTHLEDQNHLDRMVHFFLYDYRFERVWRSPGNDIEKLSRYRAVLSPDFSMYLEMAPVMQIYNVFRNRWCGAYWASKGIRVIPTVNWGDASTFDFCFEGIEKGSIVAVSTYMASEHDNRCDQKEWFMAGYNELLRRIEPEKIICYNTPFPEMQGNIVYVDYERSSWKYMNYERNFQNDDLDSFKIGGAYRNSCDTIEPYLIGKGGGSAYGGDWKPSKPEDYRLIGQPGEVKITFKKDGTKVATKIGEDGRAIAERHYTDHKQPWAHSNPHDHRINWISPRYGIPNFEKSHTNYWPEDFPDGAPEFKSAGRNYMKYYFNTEEDNRFKTISDFKECLIRGGEVVFSWKGTTYAVSSYAEKFSISEAYKQETEKLCNTADEVLEYMVGSDRLRDVITQVTVLDRTI
;
A
#
# COMPACT_ATOMS: atom_id res chain seq x y z
N MET A 1 -19.49 39.46 -22.38
CA MET A 1 -19.04 38.05 -22.32
C MET A 1 -18.80 37.63 -23.76
N THR A 2 -17.63 37.09 -24.10
CA THR A 2 -17.37 36.59 -25.46
C THR A 2 -18.12 35.28 -25.70
N GLU A 3 -18.39 34.94 -26.96
CA GLU A 3 -19.01 33.66 -27.35
C GLU A 3 -18.17 32.47 -26.86
N GLU A 4 -16.85 32.55 -26.99
CA GLU A 4 -15.91 31.56 -26.44
C GLU A 4 -16.09 31.38 -24.92
N ASN A 5 -16.18 32.48 -24.16
CA ASN A 5 -16.41 32.43 -22.72
C ASN A 5 -17.78 31.84 -22.37
N TYR A 6 -18.81 32.11 -23.17
CA TYR A 6 -20.11 31.50 -22.99
C TYR A 6 -20.05 29.99 -23.23
N ASN A 7 -19.52 29.57 -24.38
CA ASN A 7 -19.40 28.17 -24.78
C ASN A 7 -18.56 27.35 -23.79
N TYR A 8 -17.46 27.92 -23.27
CA TYR A 8 -16.66 27.26 -22.23
C TYR A 8 -17.45 27.09 -20.94
N ARG A 9 -18.11 28.16 -20.46
CA ARG A 9 -18.87 28.17 -19.20
C ARG A 9 -20.14 27.32 -19.24
N THR A 10 -20.74 27.13 -20.41
CA THR A 10 -21.91 26.28 -20.62
C THR A 10 -21.55 24.88 -21.09
N SER A 11 -20.25 24.58 -21.26
CA SER A 11 -19.81 23.26 -21.70
C SER A 11 -20.19 22.19 -20.67
N GLN A 12 -20.75 21.09 -21.17
CA GLN A 12 -21.14 19.95 -20.33
C GLN A 12 -19.95 19.27 -19.66
N THR A 13 -18.78 19.35 -20.29
CA THR A 13 -17.51 18.86 -19.74
C THR A 13 -17.07 19.66 -18.51
N LEU A 14 -17.39 20.95 -18.44
CA LEU A 14 -17.11 21.80 -17.28
C LEU A 14 -18.21 21.66 -16.22
N LEU A 15 -19.48 21.83 -16.61
CA LEU A 15 -20.60 21.91 -15.66
C LEU A 15 -21.01 20.57 -15.08
N ARG A 16 -20.77 19.46 -15.81
CA ARG A 16 -21.10 18.10 -15.38
C ARG A 16 -22.56 17.93 -14.95
N ASN A 17 -23.49 18.71 -15.50
CA ASN A 17 -24.89 18.77 -15.08
C ASN A 17 -25.89 18.10 -16.04
N GLN A 18 -25.42 17.41 -17.08
CA GLN A 18 -26.25 16.67 -18.04
C GLN A 18 -27.03 15.49 -17.45
N PHE A 19 -26.62 14.95 -16.30
CA PHE A 19 -27.27 13.82 -15.65
C PHE A 19 -27.87 14.26 -14.32
N PRO A 20 -29.21 14.25 -14.18
CA PRO A 20 -29.85 14.66 -12.94
C PRO A 20 -29.59 13.63 -11.85
N GLY A 21 -29.41 14.12 -10.63
CA GLY A 21 -29.33 13.31 -9.41
C GLY A 21 -30.52 13.54 -8.49
N LYS A 22 -30.50 12.88 -7.33
CA LYS A 22 -31.44 13.13 -6.24
C LYS A 22 -30.74 13.87 -5.10
N GLY A 23 -31.53 14.45 -4.20
CA GLY A 23 -31.00 15.07 -2.98
C GLY A 23 -30.21 16.37 -3.20
N LYS A 24 -29.46 16.78 -2.19
CA LYS A 24 -28.73 18.06 -2.19
C LYS A 24 -27.48 18.02 -3.06
N LEU A 25 -26.83 16.86 -3.16
CA LEU A 25 -25.57 16.71 -3.88
C LEU A 25 -25.79 16.50 -5.39
N GLN A 26 -27.01 16.20 -5.81
CA GLN A 26 -27.37 15.97 -7.22
C GLN A 26 -26.44 14.93 -7.88
N ILE A 27 -26.06 13.89 -7.12
CA ILE A 27 -25.20 12.82 -7.61
C ILE A 27 -25.91 12.05 -8.72
N PRO A 28 -25.33 11.94 -9.93
CA PRO A 28 -25.95 11.29 -11.08
C PRO A 28 -26.39 9.85 -10.79
N ILE A 29 -27.51 9.44 -11.36
CA ILE A 29 -27.98 8.06 -11.25
C ILE A 29 -27.36 7.22 -12.36
N ILE A 30 -26.69 6.13 -12.01
CA ILE A 30 -26.32 5.08 -12.97
C ILE A 30 -27.56 4.19 -13.16
N PRO A 31 -28.09 4.05 -14.38
CA PRO A 31 -29.26 3.20 -14.63
C PRO A 31 -29.02 1.76 -14.22
N LYS A 32 -30.04 1.10 -13.67
CA LYS A 32 -29.97 -0.32 -13.29
C LYS A 32 -29.53 -1.22 -14.46
N PHE A 33 -28.50 -2.03 -14.20
CA PHE A 33 -27.96 -3.00 -15.16
C PHE A 33 -29.02 -4.03 -15.57
N GLN A 34 -29.22 -4.18 -16.88
CA GLN A 34 -30.11 -5.19 -17.45
C GLN A 34 -29.28 -6.45 -17.74
N GLU A 35 -29.42 -7.42 -16.84
CA GLU A 35 -28.75 -8.72 -16.97
C GLU A 35 -29.24 -9.49 -18.20
N LYS A 36 -28.28 -10.11 -18.89
CA LYS A 36 -28.48 -11.08 -19.95
C LYS A 36 -27.98 -12.44 -19.47
N SER A 37 -28.58 -13.51 -19.98
CA SER A 37 -28.10 -14.87 -19.72
C SER A 37 -26.61 -14.99 -20.06
N GLY A 38 -25.83 -15.56 -19.15
CA GLY A 38 -24.38 -15.74 -19.30
C GLY A 38 -23.51 -14.57 -18.86
N ASP A 39 -24.07 -13.43 -18.43
CA ASP A 39 -23.24 -12.28 -18.02
C ASP A 39 -22.29 -12.60 -16.86
N PHE A 40 -22.75 -13.42 -15.92
CA PHE A 40 -22.07 -13.74 -14.67
C PHE A 40 -21.49 -15.15 -14.61
N ASP A 41 -21.66 -15.94 -15.67
CA ASP A 41 -21.12 -17.29 -15.76
C ASP A 41 -19.59 -17.21 -15.90
N ASP A 42 -18.87 -17.86 -14.98
CA ASP A 42 -17.40 -17.86 -14.90
C ASP A 42 -16.77 -16.45 -15.05
N LEU A 43 -17.41 -15.44 -14.45
CA LEU A 43 -17.03 -14.04 -14.64
C LEU A 43 -15.57 -13.78 -14.24
N LEU A 44 -14.80 -13.27 -15.21
CA LEU A 44 -13.48 -12.68 -15.00
C LEU A 44 -13.52 -11.19 -15.28
N LEU A 45 -12.65 -10.45 -14.59
CA LEU A 45 -12.47 -9.02 -14.82
C LEU A 45 -11.15 -8.73 -15.56
N ILE A 46 -11.07 -7.55 -16.17
CA ILE A 46 -9.85 -6.99 -16.77
C ILE A 46 -9.64 -5.55 -16.29
N GLY A 47 -8.42 -5.24 -15.83
CA GLY A 47 -8.07 -3.90 -15.39
C GLY A 47 -8.13 -2.91 -16.55
N PHE A 48 -8.72 -1.73 -16.34
CA PHE A 48 -8.78 -0.67 -17.35
C PHE A 48 -7.43 -0.36 -18.00
N ASP A 49 -6.34 -0.39 -17.22
CA ASP A 49 -4.97 -0.14 -17.67
C ASP A 49 -4.42 -1.22 -18.63
N LYS A 50 -5.11 -2.35 -18.77
CA LYS A 50 -4.77 -3.44 -19.69
C LYS A 50 -5.65 -3.49 -20.95
N THR A 51 -6.73 -2.71 -20.97
CA THR A 51 -7.63 -2.63 -22.14
C THR A 51 -6.98 -1.88 -23.31
N HIS A 52 -7.23 -2.33 -24.55
CA HIS A 52 -6.79 -1.68 -25.78
C HIS A 52 -7.73 -2.00 -26.95
N LEU A 53 -7.68 -1.20 -28.02
CA LEU A 53 -8.60 -1.31 -29.16
C LEU A 53 -8.40 -2.58 -29.99
N GLU A 54 -7.22 -3.19 -29.90
CA GLU A 54 -6.87 -4.38 -30.67
C GLU A 54 -7.21 -5.69 -29.93
N ASP A 55 -7.65 -5.61 -28.67
CA ASP A 55 -7.95 -6.80 -27.85
C ASP A 55 -9.03 -7.66 -28.52
N GLN A 56 -8.77 -8.96 -28.68
CA GLN A 56 -9.71 -9.94 -29.23
C GLN A 56 -10.00 -11.09 -28.27
N ASN A 57 -9.21 -11.25 -27.21
CA ASN A 57 -9.18 -12.47 -26.41
C ASN A 57 -9.94 -12.34 -25.09
N HIS A 58 -10.24 -11.10 -24.66
CA HIS A 58 -10.80 -10.84 -23.34
C HIS A 58 -12.10 -10.01 -23.40
N LEU A 59 -12.73 -9.93 -24.57
CA LEU A 59 -13.95 -9.14 -24.79
C LEU A 59 -15.16 -9.67 -23.99
N ASP A 60 -15.10 -10.94 -23.57
CA ASP A 60 -16.05 -11.58 -22.68
C ASP A 60 -15.90 -11.14 -21.21
N ARG A 61 -14.79 -10.49 -20.82
CA ARG A 61 -14.58 -9.97 -19.47
C ARG A 61 -15.27 -8.63 -19.25
N MET A 62 -15.50 -8.29 -17.97
CA MET A 62 -15.93 -6.93 -17.59
C MET A 62 -14.73 -6.07 -17.20
N VAL A 63 -14.73 -4.80 -17.61
CA VAL A 63 -13.65 -3.86 -17.29
C VAL A 63 -13.83 -3.34 -15.86
N HIS A 64 -12.79 -3.41 -15.03
CA HIS A 64 -12.80 -2.89 -13.66
C HIS A 64 -11.78 -1.79 -13.42
N PHE A 65 -12.02 -1.02 -12.36
CA PHE A 65 -11.21 0.11 -11.93
C PHE A 65 -10.64 -0.04 -10.52
N PHE A 66 -10.64 -1.25 -9.96
CA PHE A 66 -9.90 -1.61 -8.73
C PHE A 66 -8.37 -1.50 -8.94
N LEU A 67 -7.91 -0.29 -9.22
CA LEU A 67 -6.58 0.12 -9.66
C LEU A 67 -6.19 1.40 -8.89
N TYR A 68 -4.94 1.83 -9.00
CA TYR A 68 -4.59 3.17 -8.51
C TYR A 68 -5.28 4.24 -9.34
N ASP A 69 -5.85 5.26 -8.68
CA ASP A 69 -6.60 6.35 -9.32
C ASP A 69 -5.86 6.93 -10.53
N TYR A 70 -4.54 7.14 -10.43
CA TYR A 70 -3.72 7.70 -11.53
C TYR A 70 -3.77 6.88 -12.82
N ARG A 71 -4.01 5.56 -12.74
CA ARG A 71 -4.10 4.69 -13.94
C ARG A 71 -5.34 4.95 -14.77
N PHE A 72 -6.36 5.56 -14.17
CA PHE A 72 -7.63 5.83 -14.84
C PHE A 72 -8.14 7.26 -14.68
N GLU A 73 -7.43 8.16 -14.00
CA GLU A 73 -7.81 9.57 -13.81
C GLU A 73 -8.20 10.26 -15.14
N ARG A 74 -7.64 9.81 -16.27
CA ARG A 74 -8.03 10.27 -17.61
C ARG A 74 -9.51 10.10 -17.93
N VAL A 75 -10.20 9.12 -17.35
CA VAL A 75 -11.64 8.88 -17.57
C VAL A 75 -12.50 9.99 -16.99
N TRP A 76 -12.01 10.67 -15.95
CA TRP A 76 -12.69 11.85 -15.42
C TRP A 76 -12.45 13.06 -16.32
N ARG A 77 -11.21 13.28 -16.74
CA ARG A 77 -10.80 14.43 -17.57
C ARG A 77 -11.39 14.39 -18.97
N SER A 78 -11.39 13.22 -19.60
CA SER A 78 -11.79 13.01 -21.00
C SER A 78 -12.61 11.72 -21.13
N PRO A 79 -13.83 11.68 -20.56
CA PRO A 79 -14.65 10.48 -20.45
C PRO A 79 -15.05 9.86 -21.80
N GLY A 80 -14.96 10.64 -22.89
CA GLY A 80 -15.28 10.20 -24.25
C GLY A 80 -14.18 9.41 -24.96
N ASN A 81 -12.92 9.55 -24.54
CA ASN A 81 -11.78 9.01 -25.29
C ASN A 81 -11.73 7.48 -25.32
N ASP A 82 -12.25 6.83 -24.27
CA ASP A 82 -12.19 5.37 -24.12
C ASP A 82 -13.51 4.68 -24.53
N ILE A 83 -14.53 5.39 -25.04
CA ILE A 83 -15.86 4.81 -25.34
C ILE A 83 -15.76 3.66 -26.34
N GLU A 84 -15.06 3.87 -27.46
CA GLU A 84 -14.94 2.86 -28.53
C GLU A 84 -14.29 1.57 -28.02
N LYS A 85 -13.27 1.71 -27.16
CA LYS A 85 -12.60 0.58 -26.54
C LYS A 85 -13.49 -0.12 -25.52
N LEU A 86 -14.10 0.65 -24.63
CA LEU A 86 -14.91 0.13 -23.52
C LEU A 86 -16.19 -0.56 -23.99
N SER A 87 -16.79 -0.10 -25.09
CA SER A 87 -18.03 -0.68 -25.65
C SER A 87 -17.87 -2.10 -26.21
N ARG A 88 -16.62 -2.55 -26.43
CA ARG A 88 -16.31 -3.89 -26.97
C ARG A 88 -16.37 -4.98 -25.90
N TYR A 89 -16.25 -4.62 -24.62
CA TYR A 89 -16.25 -5.56 -23.50
C TYR A 89 -17.67 -5.89 -23.02
N ARG A 90 -17.84 -7.00 -22.31
CA ARG A 90 -19.15 -7.50 -21.82
C ARG A 90 -19.94 -6.45 -21.03
N ALA A 91 -19.25 -5.75 -20.14
CA ALA A 91 -19.75 -4.62 -19.36
C ALA A 91 -18.56 -3.86 -18.74
N VAL A 92 -18.85 -2.72 -18.13
CA VAL A 92 -17.85 -1.85 -17.48
C VAL A 92 -18.32 -1.53 -16.08
N LEU A 93 -17.46 -1.76 -15.08
CA LEU A 93 -17.69 -1.25 -13.73
C LEU A 93 -17.43 0.25 -13.73
N SER A 94 -18.22 1.04 -13.00
CA SER A 94 -17.93 2.48 -12.88
C SER A 94 -16.57 2.72 -12.19
N PRO A 95 -15.91 3.86 -12.42
CA PRO A 95 -14.57 4.10 -11.86
C PRO A 95 -14.57 4.07 -10.33
N ASP A 96 -13.62 3.36 -9.74
CA ASP A 96 -13.48 3.23 -8.28
C ASP A 96 -12.46 4.25 -7.74
N PHE A 97 -12.83 5.53 -7.76
CA PHE A 97 -12.00 6.56 -7.14
C PHE A 97 -11.88 6.31 -5.63
N SER A 98 -10.65 6.42 -5.12
CA SER A 98 -10.30 5.97 -3.77
C SER A 98 -11.07 6.72 -2.68
N MET A 99 -11.37 6.03 -1.58
CA MET A 99 -12.16 6.53 -0.45
C MET A 99 -11.48 6.13 0.87
N TYR A 100 -10.44 6.88 1.29
CA TYR A 100 -9.74 6.56 2.53
C TYR A 100 -10.40 7.17 3.77
N LEU A 101 -10.20 6.52 4.92
CA LEU A 101 -10.63 7.00 6.23
C LEU A 101 -10.03 8.36 6.57
N GLU A 102 -8.79 8.60 6.14
CA GLU A 102 -8.04 9.83 6.38
C GLU A 102 -8.34 10.94 5.37
N MET A 103 -9.13 10.66 4.32
CA MET A 103 -9.51 11.69 3.35
C MET A 103 -10.46 12.72 3.95
N ALA A 104 -10.26 13.99 3.58
CA ALA A 104 -11.24 15.03 3.89
C ALA A 104 -12.62 14.68 3.27
N PRO A 105 -13.74 14.89 3.99
CA PRO A 105 -15.07 14.52 3.51
C PRO A 105 -15.44 15.12 2.13
N VAL A 106 -14.95 16.33 1.83
CA VAL A 106 -15.16 16.97 0.52
C VAL A 106 -14.56 16.17 -0.64
N MET A 107 -13.39 15.54 -0.42
CA MET A 107 -12.74 14.69 -1.43
C MET A 107 -13.51 13.39 -1.61
N GLN A 108 -14.02 12.81 -0.53
CA GLN A 108 -14.87 11.62 -0.57
C GLN A 108 -16.16 11.88 -1.37
N ILE A 109 -16.85 13.00 -1.11
CA ILE A 109 -18.04 13.41 -1.88
C ILE A 109 -17.69 13.61 -3.35
N TYR A 110 -16.57 14.28 -3.65
CA TYR A 110 -16.11 14.48 -5.01
C TYR A 110 -15.84 13.15 -5.73
N ASN A 111 -15.23 12.17 -5.06
CA ASN A 111 -14.92 10.86 -5.63
C ASN A 111 -16.18 10.04 -5.94
N VAL A 112 -17.19 10.10 -5.06
CA VAL A 112 -18.51 9.52 -5.33
C VAL A 112 -19.15 10.19 -6.55
N PHE A 113 -19.11 11.53 -6.64
CA PHE A 113 -19.65 12.24 -7.80
C PHE A 113 -18.95 11.84 -9.10
N ARG A 114 -17.61 11.79 -9.12
CA ARG A 114 -16.82 11.40 -10.30
C ARG A 114 -17.16 9.98 -10.77
N ASN A 115 -17.24 9.04 -9.83
CA ASN A 115 -17.65 7.65 -10.10
C ASN A 115 -19.02 7.62 -10.80
N ARG A 116 -20.04 8.21 -10.17
CA ARG A 116 -21.43 8.16 -10.66
C ARG A 116 -21.60 8.90 -11.97
N TRP A 117 -20.95 10.05 -12.13
CA TRP A 117 -21.02 10.83 -13.36
C TRP A 117 -20.39 10.08 -14.55
N CYS A 118 -19.21 9.49 -14.39
CA CYS A 118 -18.58 8.69 -15.44
C CYS A 118 -19.45 7.49 -15.81
N GLY A 119 -20.01 6.79 -14.81
CA GLY A 119 -20.93 5.68 -15.05
C GLY A 119 -22.19 6.09 -15.81
N ALA A 120 -22.84 7.18 -15.40
CA ALA A 120 -24.03 7.71 -16.09
C ALA A 120 -23.69 8.17 -17.52
N TYR A 121 -22.52 8.78 -17.72
CA TYR A 121 -22.04 9.17 -19.05
C TYR A 121 -21.87 7.97 -19.96
N TRP A 122 -21.19 6.93 -19.51
CA TRP A 122 -20.98 5.72 -20.31
C TRP A 122 -22.28 4.98 -20.60
N ALA A 123 -23.19 4.89 -19.61
CA ALA A 123 -24.53 4.36 -19.82
C ALA A 123 -25.30 5.15 -20.91
N SER A 124 -25.19 6.48 -20.92
CA SER A 124 -25.79 7.34 -21.96
C SER A 124 -25.25 7.07 -23.37
N LYS A 125 -24.08 6.43 -23.47
CA LYS A 125 -23.40 6.06 -24.73
C LYS A 125 -23.61 4.59 -25.11
N GLY A 126 -24.52 3.88 -24.43
CA GLY A 126 -24.86 2.50 -24.71
C GLY A 126 -23.91 1.46 -24.08
N ILE A 127 -22.95 1.89 -23.26
CA ILE A 127 -22.11 0.97 -22.49
C ILE A 127 -22.95 0.39 -21.35
N ARG A 128 -22.83 -0.92 -21.13
CA ARG A 128 -23.51 -1.60 -20.02
C ARG A 128 -22.68 -1.38 -18.75
N VAL A 129 -23.17 -0.51 -17.86
CA VAL A 129 -22.40 -0.09 -16.68
C VAL A 129 -22.95 -0.72 -15.41
N ILE A 130 -22.07 -1.23 -14.54
CA ILE A 130 -22.38 -1.68 -13.18
C ILE A 130 -21.72 -0.71 -12.19
N PRO A 131 -22.46 -0.11 -11.24
CA PRO A 131 -21.86 0.78 -10.24
C PRO A 131 -20.89 0.05 -9.31
N THR A 132 -19.66 0.56 -9.22
CA THR A 132 -18.72 0.21 -8.13
C THR A 132 -19.04 1.03 -6.89
N VAL A 133 -19.01 0.39 -5.73
CA VAL A 133 -19.31 1.00 -4.43
C VAL A 133 -18.11 0.92 -3.52
N ASN A 134 -17.80 2.04 -2.89
CA ASN A 134 -16.72 2.22 -1.94
C ASN A 134 -17.16 3.25 -0.88
N TRP A 135 -16.59 3.20 0.31
CA TRP A 135 -17.03 3.97 1.47
C TRP A 135 -15.85 4.33 2.37
N GLY A 136 -15.97 5.43 3.11
CA GLY A 136 -15.06 5.74 4.21
C GLY A 136 -15.58 5.09 5.51
N ASP A 137 -15.66 5.85 6.59
CA ASP A 137 -16.35 5.42 7.81
C ASP A 137 -17.87 5.66 7.71
N ALA A 138 -18.56 5.47 8.84
CA ALA A 138 -20.00 5.68 8.95
C ALA A 138 -20.46 7.10 8.59
N SER A 139 -19.59 8.11 8.65
CA SER A 139 -19.93 9.49 8.24
C SER A 139 -20.18 9.59 6.73
N THR A 140 -19.67 8.63 5.94
CA THR A 140 -19.85 8.62 4.49
C THR A 140 -21.17 8.00 4.03
N PHE A 141 -21.85 7.26 4.91
CA PHE A 141 -23.04 6.47 4.56
C PHE A 141 -24.19 7.33 4.05
N ASP A 142 -24.22 8.61 4.42
CA ASP A 142 -25.24 9.55 3.95
C ASP A 142 -25.14 9.87 2.46
N PHE A 143 -23.96 9.71 1.83
CA PHE A 143 -23.76 10.06 0.42
C PHE A 143 -23.13 8.96 -0.44
N CYS A 144 -22.36 8.02 0.11
CA CYS A 144 -21.58 7.06 -0.69
C CYS A 144 -22.45 6.09 -1.52
N PHE A 145 -23.72 5.91 -1.14
CA PHE A 145 -24.71 5.11 -1.86
C PHE A 145 -25.61 5.93 -2.80
N GLU A 146 -25.48 7.26 -2.83
CA GLU A 146 -26.25 8.08 -3.77
C GLU A 146 -25.87 7.76 -5.23
N GLY A 147 -26.82 7.95 -6.14
CA GLY A 147 -26.65 7.64 -7.56
C GLY A 147 -26.77 6.15 -7.91
N ILE A 148 -27.13 5.29 -6.96
CA ILE A 148 -27.40 3.86 -7.18
C ILE A 148 -28.88 3.58 -6.89
N GLU A 149 -29.56 2.92 -7.82
CA GLU A 149 -30.96 2.54 -7.66
C GLU A 149 -31.09 1.29 -6.78
N LYS A 150 -32.19 1.20 -6.00
CA LYS A 150 -32.50 -0.01 -5.25
C LYS A 150 -32.64 -1.22 -6.16
N GLY A 151 -32.17 -2.38 -5.70
CA GLY A 151 -32.12 -3.60 -6.49
C GLY A 151 -31.08 -3.56 -7.61
N SER A 152 -30.17 -2.59 -7.66
CA SER A 152 -29.09 -2.60 -8.65
C SER A 152 -28.12 -3.75 -8.41
N ILE A 153 -27.52 -4.25 -9.48
CA ILE A 153 -26.28 -5.03 -9.39
C ILE A 153 -25.15 -4.06 -9.07
N VAL A 154 -24.30 -4.41 -8.12
CA VAL A 154 -23.20 -3.57 -7.63
C VAL A 154 -21.89 -4.34 -7.63
N ALA A 155 -20.76 -3.63 -7.65
CA ALA A 155 -19.44 -4.23 -7.49
C ALA A 155 -18.70 -3.64 -6.28
N VAL A 156 -17.99 -4.50 -5.54
CA VAL A 156 -17.13 -4.16 -4.40
C VAL A 156 -15.81 -4.93 -4.50
N SER A 157 -14.80 -4.50 -3.76
CA SER A 157 -13.50 -5.19 -3.69
C SER A 157 -13.08 -5.39 -2.25
N THR A 158 -12.80 -6.63 -1.86
CA THR A 158 -12.22 -6.96 -0.55
C THR A 158 -10.70 -6.89 -0.57
N TYR A 159 -10.06 -6.62 -1.71
CA TYR A 159 -8.61 -6.68 -1.87
C TYR A 159 -7.85 -5.85 -0.82
N MET A 160 -8.21 -4.57 -0.67
CA MET A 160 -7.57 -3.65 0.30
C MET A 160 -8.08 -3.82 1.73
N ALA A 161 -9.20 -4.55 1.90
CA ALA A 161 -9.73 -4.91 3.20
C ALA A 161 -9.09 -6.19 3.74
N SER A 162 -8.55 -7.03 2.87
CA SER A 162 -7.96 -8.32 3.23
C SER A 162 -6.58 -8.11 3.85
N GLU A 163 -6.12 -9.10 4.59
CA GLU A 163 -4.76 -9.13 5.10
C GLU A 163 -3.74 -9.15 3.96
N HIS A 164 -2.75 -8.25 3.99
CA HIS A 164 -1.62 -8.25 3.07
C HIS A 164 -0.43 -7.49 3.67
N ASP A 165 0.79 -7.74 3.17
CA ASP A 165 2.00 -6.96 3.46
C ASP A 165 2.26 -6.67 4.95
N ASN A 166 2.12 -7.69 5.81
CA ASN A 166 2.35 -7.59 7.26
C ASN A 166 1.39 -6.61 7.97
N ARG A 167 0.23 -6.37 7.37
CA ARG A 167 -0.90 -5.66 7.98
C ARG A 167 -2.02 -6.63 8.26
N CYS A 168 -2.73 -6.42 9.36
CA CYS A 168 -4.01 -7.06 9.64
C CYS A 168 -5.03 -6.71 8.54
N ASP A 169 -6.08 -7.53 8.43
CA ASP A 169 -7.25 -7.15 7.65
C ASP A 169 -7.95 -5.91 8.25
N GLN A 170 -8.81 -5.30 7.45
CA GLN A 170 -9.70 -4.20 7.83
C GLN A 170 -11.17 -4.66 7.75
N LYS A 171 -11.44 -5.91 8.15
CA LYS A 171 -12.76 -6.55 7.98
C LYS A 171 -13.89 -5.79 8.64
N GLU A 172 -13.69 -5.29 9.85
CA GLU A 172 -14.74 -4.57 10.60
C GLU A 172 -15.21 -3.32 9.85
N TRP A 173 -14.26 -2.52 9.34
CA TRP A 173 -14.55 -1.36 8.50
C TRP A 173 -15.31 -1.76 7.22
N PHE A 174 -14.81 -2.78 6.52
CA PHE A 174 -15.44 -3.23 5.28
C PHE A 174 -16.87 -3.73 5.54
N MET A 175 -17.06 -4.56 6.55
CA MET A 175 -18.38 -5.12 6.89
C MET A 175 -19.37 -4.06 7.35
N ALA A 176 -18.93 -2.99 8.02
CA ALA A 176 -19.80 -1.89 8.40
C ALA A 176 -20.45 -1.22 7.17
N GLY A 177 -19.65 -0.85 6.17
CA GLY A 177 -20.18 -0.25 4.94
C GLY A 177 -20.88 -1.26 4.03
N TYR A 178 -20.43 -2.51 4.01
CA TYR A 178 -21.10 -3.59 3.27
C TYR A 178 -22.51 -3.87 3.80
N ASN A 179 -22.70 -3.93 5.11
CA ASN A 179 -24.02 -4.13 5.70
C ASN A 179 -24.95 -2.93 5.43
N GLU A 180 -24.41 -1.72 5.42
CA GLU A 180 -25.18 -0.52 5.06
C GLU A 180 -25.53 -0.51 3.55
N LEU A 181 -24.63 -0.98 2.68
CA LEU A 181 -24.90 -1.21 1.26
C LEU A 181 -26.09 -2.14 1.08
N LEU A 182 -26.10 -3.29 1.77
CA LEU A 182 -27.22 -4.24 1.72
C LEU A 182 -28.53 -3.57 2.16
N ARG A 183 -28.49 -2.80 3.25
CA ARG A 183 -29.69 -2.14 3.81
C ARG A 183 -30.25 -1.04 2.90
N ARG A 184 -29.39 -0.24 2.26
CA ARG A 184 -29.83 0.92 1.46
C ARG A 184 -30.17 0.55 0.02
N ILE A 185 -29.35 -0.29 -0.60
CA ILE A 185 -29.46 -0.62 -2.02
C ILE A 185 -30.25 -1.89 -2.23
N GLU A 186 -30.27 -2.83 -1.28
CA GLU A 186 -30.95 -4.13 -1.43
C GLU A 186 -30.54 -4.80 -2.77
N PRO A 187 -29.23 -4.97 -3.03
CA PRO A 187 -28.74 -5.33 -4.36
C PRO A 187 -29.19 -6.72 -4.79
N GLU A 188 -29.55 -6.87 -6.08
CA GLU A 188 -29.95 -8.17 -6.65
C GLU A 188 -28.76 -9.15 -6.74
N LYS A 189 -27.58 -8.60 -7.05
CA LYS A 189 -26.29 -9.30 -7.16
C LYS A 189 -25.16 -8.37 -6.74
N ILE A 190 -24.11 -8.97 -6.19
CA ILE A 190 -22.91 -8.26 -5.73
C ILE A 190 -21.70 -8.93 -6.36
N ILE A 191 -21.02 -8.24 -7.27
CA ILE A 191 -19.72 -8.68 -7.76
C ILE A 191 -18.69 -8.38 -6.68
N CYS A 192 -18.04 -9.41 -6.14
CA CYS A 192 -16.96 -9.26 -5.18
C CYS A 192 -15.63 -9.59 -5.86
N TYR A 193 -14.80 -8.57 -6.09
CA TYR A 193 -13.44 -8.75 -6.56
C TYR A 193 -12.52 -9.07 -5.38
N ASN A 194 -11.74 -10.15 -5.52
CA ASN A 194 -11.01 -10.81 -4.43
C ASN A 194 -11.91 -11.67 -3.51
N THR A 195 -11.28 -12.48 -2.66
CA THR A 195 -11.95 -13.44 -1.77
C THR A 195 -12.95 -12.73 -0.84
N PRO A 196 -14.25 -13.09 -0.87
CA PRO A 196 -15.25 -12.55 0.04
C PRO A 196 -14.93 -12.94 1.49
N PHE A 197 -15.25 -12.05 2.45
CA PHE A 197 -15.26 -12.45 3.85
C PHE A 197 -16.38 -13.46 4.11
N PRO A 198 -16.17 -14.46 5.00
CA PRO A 198 -17.20 -15.45 5.34
C PRO A 198 -18.54 -14.84 5.80
N GLU A 199 -18.50 -13.65 6.39
CA GLU A 199 -19.67 -12.93 6.91
C GLU A 199 -20.45 -12.15 5.84
N MET A 200 -19.95 -12.05 4.60
CA MET A 200 -20.65 -11.34 3.53
C MET A 200 -21.94 -12.08 3.13
N GLN A 201 -23.07 -11.37 3.21
CA GLN A 201 -24.41 -11.87 2.88
C GLN A 201 -24.92 -11.37 1.53
N GLY A 202 -25.87 -12.11 0.93
CA GLY A 202 -26.51 -11.74 -0.33
C GLY A 202 -26.06 -12.61 -1.50
N ASN A 203 -26.47 -12.23 -2.71
CA ASN A 203 -26.17 -12.97 -3.93
C ASN A 203 -24.80 -12.55 -4.50
N ILE A 204 -23.73 -13.16 -3.96
CA ILE A 204 -22.36 -12.77 -4.29
C ILE A 204 -21.86 -13.54 -5.51
N VAL A 205 -21.45 -12.79 -6.53
CA VAL A 205 -20.65 -13.29 -7.66
C VAL A 205 -19.18 -13.08 -7.31
N TYR A 206 -18.53 -14.15 -6.87
CA TYR A 206 -17.10 -14.12 -6.55
C TYR A 206 -16.25 -14.05 -7.82
N VAL A 207 -15.36 -13.06 -7.89
CA VAL A 207 -14.35 -12.94 -8.93
C VAL A 207 -12.96 -13.09 -8.31
N ASP A 208 -12.28 -14.17 -8.70
CA ASP A 208 -10.91 -14.47 -8.28
C ASP A 208 -9.94 -13.40 -8.78
N TYR A 209 -9.20 -12.80 -7.83
CA TYR A 209 -8.21 -11.76 -8.09
C TYR A 209 -7.05 -12.27 -8.94
N GLU A 210 -6.48 -13.43 -8.60
CA GLU A 210 -5.32 -13.97 -9.30
C GLU A 210 -5.70 -14.35 -10.72
N ARG A 211 -6.81 -15.06 -10.95
CA ARG A 211 -7.28 -15.45 -12.30
C ARG A 211 -7.67 -14.24 -13.17
N SER A 212 -8.14 -13.16 -12.55
CA SER A 212 -8.42 -11.89 -13.24
C SER A 212 -7.19 -11.00 -13.39
N SER A 213 -6.07 -11.35 -12.75
CA SER A 213 -4.85 -10.56 -12.79
C SER A 213 -4.13 -10.68 -14.14
N TRP A 214 -3.28 -9.69 -14.41
CA TRP A 214 -2.44 -9.65 -15.60
C TRP A 214 -1.50 -10.86 -15.72
N LYS A 215 -1.20 -11.57 -14.62
CA LYS A 215 -0.29 -12.73 -14.62
C LYS A 215 -0.80 -13.87 -15.51
N TYR A 216 -2.11 -13.97 -15.71
CA TYR A 216 -2.75 -15.00 -16.56
C TYR A 216 -3.29 -14.42 -17.87
N MET A 217 -2.87 -13.20 -18.23
CA MET A 217 -3.07 -12.64 -19.55
C MET A 217 -1.78 -12.84 -20.33
N ASN A 218 -1.82 -13.62 -21.42
CA ASN A 218 -0.66 -13.85 -22.29
C ASN A 218 -0.26 -12.56 -23.02
N TYR A 219 0.46 -11.67 -22.34
CA TYR A 219 1.12 -10.52 -22.95
C TYR A 219 2.60 -10.52 -22.57
N GLU A 220 3.46 -10.63 -23.58
CA GLU A 220 4.80 -10.06 -23.48
C GLU A 220 4.66 -8.53 -23.54
N ARG A 221 5.10 -7.80 -22.50
CA ARG A 221 5.71 -6.47 -22.69
C ARG A 221 6.45 -5.94 -21.46
N ASN A 222 7.60 -5.34 -21.78
CA ASN A 222 8.52 -4.57 -20.96
C ASN A 222 7.83 -3.62 -19.97
N PHE A 223 7.95 -3.92 -18.68
CA PHE A 223 7.77 -2.90 -17.65
C PHE A 223 8.98 -1.96 -17.68
N GLN A 224 8.76 -0.69 -18.04
CA GLN A 224 9.57 0.37 -17.45
C GLN A 224 9.00 0.63 -16.06
N ASN A 225 9.86 0.71 -15.05
CA ASN A 225 9.45 1.17 -13.72
C ASN A 225 8.98 2.62 -13.86
N ASP A 226 7.67 2.83 -13.90
CA ASP A 226 7.11 4.18 -13.83
C ASP A 226 7.45 4.76 -12.46
N ASP A 227 8.22 5.84 -12.47
CA ASP A 227 8.52 6.65 -11.30
C ASP A 227 7.21 7.29 -10.81
N LEU A 228 6.65 6.69 -9.75
CA LEU A 228 5.40 7.11 -9.11
C LEU A 228 5.48 8.55 -8.58
N ASP A 229 6.69 9.13 -8.46
CA ASP A 229 6.89 10.52 -8.06
C ASP A 229 6.40 11.54 -9.08
N SER A 230 6.34 11.18 -10.36
CA SER A 230 5.95 12.10 -11.45
C SER A 230 4.45 12.40 -11.53
N PHE A 231 3.62 11.67 -10.77
CA PHE A 231 2.15 11.76 -10.84
C PHE A 231 1.49 12.34 -9.57
N LYS A 232 2.29 12.98 -8.71
CA LYS A 232 1.84 13.79 -7.56
C LYS A 232 0.93 14.94 -8.05
N ILE A 233 -0.07 15.32 -7.26
CA ILE A 233 -1.12 16.28 -7.67
C ILE A 233 -0.53 17.62 -8.14
N GLY A 234 -0.85 17.99 -9.38
CA GLY A 234 -0.49 19.29 -9.97
C GLY A 234 0.25 19.13 -11.28
N GLY A 235 -0.46 18.69 -12.33
CA GLY A 235 0.07 18.61 -13.69
C GLY A 235 0.47 19.98 -14.24
N ALA A 236 1.69 20.40 -13.92
CA ALA A 236 2.47 21.40 -14.62
C ALA A 236 3.94 21.09 -14.35
N TYR A 237 4.75 21.01 -15.41
CA TYR A 237 6.20 20.98 -15.29
C TYR A 237 6.65 22.21 -14.48
N ARG A 238 7.22 22.04 -13.28
CA ARG A 238 7.97 23.09 -12.59
C ARG A 238 8.82 22.55 -11.43
N ASN A 239 9.95 23.25 -11.26
CA ASN A 239 11.11 23.01 -10.41
C ASN A 239 10.84 22.35 -9.05
N SER A 240 11.82 21.54 -8.63
CA SER A 240 11.89 20.90 -7.31
C SER A 240 11.54 21.89 -6.20
N CYS A 241 10.41 21.67 -5.56
CA CYS A 241 10.13 22.17 -4.22
C CYS A 241 9.89 20.99 -3.31
N ASP A 242 10.55 20.99 -2.15
CA ASP A 242 10.41 19.99 -1.10
C ASP A 242 8.95 19.91 -0.67
N THR A 243 8.28 18.85 -1.12
CA THR A 243 6.92 18.54 -0.70
C THR A 243 7.00 17.42 0.31
N ILE A 244 6.37 17.63 1.46
CA ILE A 244 6.36 16.69 2.59
C ILE A 244 5.55 15.44 2.17
N GLU A 245 6.13 14.25 2.33
CA GLU A 245 5.60 12.90 2.01
C GLU A 245 4.16 12.54 2.52
N PRO A 246 3.54 13.17 3.55
CA PRO A 246 2.24 12.79 4.10
C PRO A 246 1.01 12.94 3.19
N TYR A 247 1.14 13.43 1.95
CA TYR A 247 0.00 13.71 1.05
C TYR A 247 -0.21 12.67 -0.07
N LEU A 248 0.29 11.44 0.11
CA LEU A 248 0.17 10.36 -0.87
C LEU A 248 -1.15 9.58 -0.70
N ILE A 249 -1.91 9.40 -1.78
CA ILE A 249 -3.16 8.62 -1.84
C ILE A 249 -2.97 7.50 -2.87
N GLY A 250 -3.02 6.24 -2.40
CA GLY A 250 -2.95 5.03 -3.21
C GLY A 250 -4.29 4.62 -3.82
N LYS A 251 -4.40 3.33 -4.16
CA LYS A 251 -5.62 2.61 -4.55
C LYS A 251 -6.41 2.22 -3.30
N GLY A 252 -7.73 2.39 -3.29
CA GLY A 252 -8.61 1.57 -2.46
C GLY A 252 -9.59 2.28 -1.54
N GLY A 253 -10.04 1.54 -0.53
CA GLY A 253 -10.82 2.02 0.61
C GLY A 253 -10.18 1.53 1.91
N GLY A 254 -10.67 2.03 3.04
CA GLY A 254 -10.12 1.75 4.37
C GLY A 254 -9.07 2.78 4.77
N SER A 255 -8.16 2.43 5.67
CA SER A 255 -7.05 3.32 6.00
C SER A 255 -6.08 3.41 4.82
N ALA A 256 -5.64 4.63 4.51
CA ALA A 256 -4.55 4.89 3.56
C ALA A 256 -3.23 4.24 3.99
N TYR A 257 -3.08 3.94 5.29
CA TYR A 257 -1.93 3.25 5.85
C TYR A 257 -2.07 1.72 5.87
N GLY A 258 -3.22 1.19 5.44
CA GLY A 258 -3.59 -0.22 5.58
C GLY A 258 -4.02 -0.58 7.01
N GLY A 259 -4.29 -1.87 7.24
CA GLY A 259 -4.60 -2.35 8.60
C GLY A 259 -3.42 -2.21 9.56
N ASP A 260 -3.66 -2.48 10.84
CA ASP A 260 -2.61 -2.43 11.86
C ASP A 260 -1.43 -3.34 11.51
N TRP A 261 -0.21 -2.88 11.78
CA TRP A 261 0.97 -3.72 11.59
C TRP A 261 0.89 -4.95 12.49
N LYS A 262 1.30 -6.10 11.95
CA LYS A 262 1.45 -7.32 12.71
C LYS A 262 2.80 -7.99 12.46
N PRO A 263 3.35 -8.71 13.46
CA PRO A 263 4.53 -9.54 13.27
C PRO A 263 4.36 -10.51 12.10
N SER A 264 5.39 -10.60 11.26
CA SER A 264 5.37 -11.41 10.03
C SER A 264 6.34 -12.58 10.05
N LYS A 265 7.48 -12.39 10.71
CA LYS A 265 8.50 -13.41 10.94
C LYS A 265 8.68 -13.66 12.43
N PRO A 266 9.19 -14.83 12.84
CA PRO A 266 9.31 -15.20 14.25
C PRO A 266 9.95 -14.14 15.16
N GLU A 267 10.98 -13.46 14.68
CA GLU A 267 11.69 -12.45 15.48
C GLU A 267 10.89 -11.15 15.66
N ASP A 268 9.93 -10.82 14.78
CA ASP A 268 9.11 -9.60 14.88
C ASP A 268 8.22 -9.60 16.13
N TYR A 269 7.88 -10.77 16.66
CA TYR A 269 7.06 -10.89 17.87
C TYR A 269 7.74 -10.30 19.11
N ARG A 270 9.04 -9.97 19.04
CA ARG A 270 9.71 -9.20 20.11
C ARG A 270 9.22 -7.76 20.20
N LEU A 271 8.65 -7.22 19.11
CA LEU A 271 8.24 -5.82 19.01
C LEU A 271 6.85 -5.52 19.61
N ILE A 272 6.12 -6.55 20.05
CA ILE A 272 4.82 -6.45 20.70
C ILE A 272 4.84 -7.27 21.98
N GLY A 273 4.27 -6.75 23.07
CA GLY A 273 4.26 -7.43 24.36
C GLY A 273 3.39 -6.75 25.40
N GLN A 274 3.62 -7.08 26.68
CA GLN A 274 2.90 -6.45 27.78
C GLN A 274 3.53 -5.11 28.16
N PRO A 275 2.74 -4.11 28.60
CA PRO A 275 3.26 -2.83 29.03
C PRO A 275 4.37 -2.93 30.09
N GLY A 276 5.51 -2.28 29.83
CA GLY A 276 6.66 -2.24 30.75
C GLY A 276 7.54 -3.50 30.76
N GLU A 277 7.25 -4.49 29.91
CA GLU A 277 8.04 -5.70 29.71
C GLU A 277 9.39 -5.38 29.05
N VAL A 278 10.44 -6.12 29.43
CA VAL A 278 11.67 -6.22 28.62
C VAL A 278 11.82 -7.65 28.13
N LYS A 279 11.77 -7.82 26.81
CA LYS A 279 11.89 -9.10 26.12
C LYS A 279 13.34 -9.34 25.76
N ILE A 280 13.92 -10.45 26.20
CA ILE A 280 15.26 -10.86 25.82
C ILE A 280 15.17 -11.84 24.65
N THR A 281 15.91 -11.56 23.58
CA THR A 281 16.05 -12.42 22.42
C THR A 281 17.50 -12.66 22.03
N PHE A 282 17.73 -13.72 21.27
CA PHE A 282 19.04 -14.06 20.71
C PHE A 282 18.90 -14.27 19.22
N LYS A 283 19.83 -13.70 18.45
CA LYS A 283 19.99 -13.95 17.02
C LYS A 283 20.68 -15.30 16.81
N LYS A 284 20.68 -15.81 15.57
CA LYS A 284 21.31 -17.09 15.21
C LYS A 284 22.79 -17.18 15.55
N ASP A 285 23.50 -16.07 15.49
CA ASP A 285 24.92 -15.97 15.82
C ASP A 285 25.17 -15.89 17.34
N GLY A 286 24.12 -15.94 18.17
CA GLY A 286 24.19 -15.81 19.62
C GLY A 286 24.13 -14.37 20.12
N THR A 287 24.03 -13.37 19.24
CA THR A 287 23.91 -11.96 19.61
C THR A 287 22.64 -11.75 20.44
N LYS A 288 22.81 -11.22 21.65
CA LYS A 288 21.70 -10.86 22.52
C LYS A 288 21.05 -9.56 22.04
N VAL A 289 19.73 -9.49 22.13
CA VAL A 289 18.90 -8.31 21.89
C VAL A 289 17.91 -8.15 23.03
N ALA A 290 17.77 -6.94 23.58
CA ALA A 290 16.76 -6.65 24.60
C ALA A 290 15.77 -5.60 24.08
N THR A 291 14.49 -5.94 24.00
CA THR A 291 13.45 -5.06 23.47
C THR A 291 12.56 -4.58 24.62
N LYS A 292 12.41 -3.26 24.78
CA LYS A 292 11.57 -2.65 25.81
C LYS A 292 10.20 -2.30 25.24
N ILE A 293 9.14 -2.74 25.93
CA ILE A 293 7.75 -2.52 25.56
C ILE A 293 7.17 -1.32 26.31
N GLY A 294 6.55 -0.41 25.56
CA GLY A 294 5.87 0.79 26.05
C GLY A 294 4.47 0.52 26.58
N GLU A 295 3.78 1.57 27.00
CA GLU A 295 2.46 1.49 27.64
C GLU A 295 1.36 0.97 26.71
N ASP A 296 1.50 1.16 25.40
CA ASP A 296 0.58 0.71 24.36
C ASP A 296 0.83 -0.73 23.89
N GLY A 297 1.74 -1.44 24.56
CA GLY A 297 2.12 -2.82 24.21
C GLY A 297 3.07 -2.92 23.01
N ARG A 298 3.56 -1.80 22.47
CA ARG A 298 4.50 -1.76 21.35
C ARG A 298 5.93 -1.46 21.81
N ALA A 299 6.92 -1.94 21.07
CA ALA A 299 8.32 -1.66 21.39
C ALA A 299 8.65 -0.17 21.25
N ILE A 300 9.39 0.36 22.23
CA ILE A 300 9.85 1.75 22.29
C ILE A 300 11.37 1.89 22.24
N ALA A 301 12.10 0.80 22.50
CA ALA A 301 13.55 0.76 22.37
C ALA A 301 14.06 -0.68 22.23
N GLU A 302 15.19 -0.85 21.58
CA GLU A 302 15.89 -2.13 21.44
C GLU A 302 17.39 -1.93 21.69
N ARG A 303 17.97 -2.75 22.56
CA ARG A 303 19.41 -2.79 22.84
C ARG A 303 20.04 -3.96 22.10
N HIS A 304 21.05 -3.68 21.30
CA HIS A 304 21.84 -4.68 20.60
C HIS A 304 23.18 -4.89 21.33
N TYR A 305 23.53 -6.15 21.57
CA TYR A 305 24.82 -6.53 22.16
C TYR A 305 25.81 -6.98 21.07
N THR A 306 26.01 -6.12 20.07
CA THR A 306 26.91 -6.33 18.93
C THR A 306 27.35 -4.98 18.37
N ASP A 307 28.40 -4.98 17.56
CA ASP A 307 28.85 -3.83 16.77
C ASP A 307 28.42 -3.92 15.28
N HIS A 308 27.65 -4.95 14.92
CA HIS A 308 27.25 -5.28 13.53
C HIS A 308 28.41 -5.35 12.54
N LYS A 309 29.58 -5.77 13.01
CA LYS A 309 30.82 -5.84 12.23
C LYS A 309 31.34 -4.46 11.77
N GLN A 310 30.89 -3.40 12.43
CA GLN A 310 31.33 -2.02 12.23
C GLN A 310 31.65 -1.34 13.58
N PRO A 311 32.72 -1.79 14.28
CA PRO A 311 33.10 -1.27 15.61
C PRO A 311 33.50 0.21 15.65
N TRP A 312 33.68 0.85 14.50
CA TRP A 312 33.88 2.32 14.41
C TRP A 312 32.56 3.09 14.39
N ALA A 313 31.44 2.42 14.07
CA ALA A 313 30.12 3.03 13.96
C ALA A 313 29.21 2.70 15.16
N HIS A 314 29.38 1.52 15.76
CA HIS A 314 28.56 1.02 16.87
C HIS A 314 29.40 0.61 18.07
N SER A 315 29.00 1.04 19.26
CA SER A 315 29.50 0.45 20.50
C SER A 315 28.81 -0.87 20.77
N ASN A 316 29.41 -1.70 21.63
CA ASN A 316 28.78 -2.91 22.14
C ASN A 316 28.60 -2.81 23.67
N PRO A 317 27.36 -2.64 24.19
CA PRO A 317 26.09 -2.57 23.46
C PRO A 317 25.81 -1.17 22.87
N HIS A 318 24.74 -1.05 22.08
CA HIS A 318 24.14 0.23 21.64
C HIS A 318 22.60 0.12 21.59
N ASP A 319 21.90 1.27 21.64
CA ASP A 319 20.43 1.32 21.71
C ASP A 319 19.79 2.00 20.50
N HIS A 320 18.72 1.40 19.99
CA HIS A 320 17.80 2.00 19.02
C HIS A 320 16.53 2.42 19.74
N ARG A 321 16.11 3.68 19.59
CA ARG A 321 14.74 4.07 19.94
C ARG A 321 13.81 3.60 18.83
N ILE A 322 12.60 3.21 19.19
CA ILE A 322 11.59 2.75 18.23
C ILE A 322 10.37 3.65 18.36
N ASN A 323 9.97 4.25 17.24
CA ASN A 323 8.69 4.97 17.14
C ASN A 323 7.80 4.36 16.05
N TRP A 324 6.51 4.68 16.13
CA TRP A 324 5.48 4.14 15.26
C TRP A 324 4.81 5.22 14.39
N ILE A 325 5.48 6.38 14.25
CA ILE A 325 4.92 7.56 13.59
C ILE A 325 5.71 7.91 12.32
N SER A 326 7.04 7.92 12.39
CA SER A 326 7.92 8.44 11.33
C SER A 326 9.19 7.60 11.20
N PRO A 327 9.67 7.35 9.97
CA PRO A 327 9.15 7.84 8.68
C PRO A 327 7.92 7.08 8.15
N ARG A 328 7.55 5.94 8.74
CA ARG A 328 6.36 5.17 8.34
C ARG A 328 5.35 5.05 9.47
N TYR A 329 4.16 5.60 9.26
CA TYR A 329 3.10 5.56 10.26
C TYR A 329 2.56 4.15 10.48
N GLY A 330 2.34 3.79 11.75
CA GLY A 330 1.72 2.54 12.18
C GLY A 330 2.59 1.29 12.05
N ILE A 331 3.89 1.45 11.75
CA ILE A 331 4.89 0.39 11.59
C ILE A 331 6.10 0.73 12.47
N PRO A 332 6.87 -0.24 12.99
CA PRO A 332 8.05 0.07 13.79
C PRO A 332 9.15 0.72 12.93
N ASN A 333 9.63 1.87 13.40
CA ASN A 333 10.75 2.64 12.85
C ASN A 333 11.86 2.74 13.90
N PHE A 334 13.06 2.30 13.57
CA PHE A 334 14.25 2.36 14.41
C PHE A 334 14.93 3.70 14.18
N GLU A 335 14.81 4.61 15.15
CA GLU A 335 15.32 5.97 15.05
C GLU A 335 16.84 6.00 14.91
N LYS A 336 17.31 6.86 14.00
CA LYS A 336 18.73 7.15 13.82
C LYS A 336 19.02 8.62 14.18
N SER A 337 20.18 8.96 14.73
CA SER A 337 21.27 8.04 15.13
C SER A 337 20.89 7.18 16.35
N HIS A 338 21.44 5.96 16.38
CA HIS A 338 21.34 5.10 17.56
C HIS A 338 22.23 5.66 18.68
N THR A 339 21.92 5.30 19.92
CA THR A 339 22.70 5.73 21.08
C THR A 339 23.86 4.77 21.30
N ASN A 340 25.08 5.27 21.07
CA ASN A 340 26.31 4.55 21.41
C ASN A 340 26.74 4.85 22.85
N TYR A 341 27.37 3.86 23.45
CA TYR A 341 27.94 3.84 24.79
C TYR A 341 29.44 3.59 24.70
N TRP A 342 30.16 4.51 24.06
CA TRP A 342 31.62 4.45 23.96
C TRP A 342 32.25 4.57 25.35
N PRO A 343 33.28 3.77 25.68
CA PRO A 343 33.90 3.78 27.01
C PRO A 343 34.41 5.16 27.47
N GLU A 344 34.79 6.02 26.52
CA GLU A 344 35.27 7.38 26.77
C GLU A 344 34.17 8.29 27.33
N ASP A 345 32.94 8.12 26.84
CA ASP A 345 31.77 8.92 27.21
C ASP A 345 30.94 8.26 28.33
N PHE A 346 30.97 6.91 28.40
CA PHE A 346 30.19 6.09 29.33
C PHE A 346 31.09 5.08 30.06
N PRO A 347 31.92 5.52 31.02
CA PRO A 347 32.87 4.65 31.72
C PRO A 347 32.19 3.56 32.57
N ASP A 348 30.96 3.82 33.02
CA ASP A 348 30.13 2.86 33.77
C ASP A 348 29.26 1.96 32.84
N GLY A 349 29.45 2.09 31.52
CA GLY A 349 28.72 1.36 30.50
C GLY A 349 27.29 1.84 30.26
N ALA A 350 26.55 1.07 29.47
CA ALA A 350 25.18 1.40 29.08
C ALA A 350 24.20 1.31 30.25
N PRO A 351 23.29 2.28 30.44
CA PRO A 351 22.33 2.29 31.55
C PRO A 351 21.36 1.12 31.42
N GLU A 352 20.89 0.55 32.54
CA GLU A 352 19.98 -0.59 32.51
C GLU A 352 18.58 -0.22 31.96
N PHE A 353 18.01 -1.08 31.12
CA PHE A 353 16.58 -1.04 30.80
C PHE A 353 15.75 -1.41 32.03
N LYS A 354 15.24 -0.39 32.73
CA LYS A 354 14.25 -0.58 33.81
C LYS A 354 13.03 -1.33 33.27
N SER A 355 12.69 -2.45 33.91
CA SER A 355 11.59 -3.35 33.51
C SER A 355 10.65 -3.61 34.68
N ALA A 356 9.33 -3.67 34.43
CA ALA A 356 8.36 -4.17 35.41
C ALA A 356 8.37 -5.70 35.52
N GLY A 357 9.04 -6.37 34.57
CA GLY A 357 9.30 -7.81 34.53
C GLY A 357 10.23 -8.15 33.37
N ARG A 358 11.03 -9.22 33.51
CA ARG A 358 11.89 -9.74 32.43
C ARG A 358 11.33 -11.06 31.94
N ASN A 359 11.06 -11.15 30.65
CA ASN A 359 10.58 -12.37 30.01
C ASN A 359 11.57 -12.85 28.96
N TYR A 360 11.85 -14.14 29.00
CA TYR A 360 12.59 -14.84 27.96
C TYR A 360 11.58 -15.42 26.98
N MET A 361 11.64 -14.97 25.72
CA MET A 361 10.75 -15.53 24.70
C MET A 361 11.18 -16.96 24.33
N LYS A 362 10.21 -17.85 24.05
CA LYS A 362 10.51 -19.13 23.40
C LYS A 362 10.98 -18.85 21.97
N TYR A 363 12.21 -19.24 21.63
CA TYR A 363 12.85 -18.84 20.38
C TYR A 363 12.44 -19.70 19.19
N TYR A 364 11.98 -19.02 18.15
CA TYR A 364 12.04 -19.49 16.78
C TYR A 364 12.86 -18.45 16.01
N PHE A 365 13.93 -18.89 15.36
CA PHE A 365 14.77 -18.02 14.56
C PHE A 365 14.14 -17.83 13.19
N ASN A 366 14.33 -16.65 12.59
CA ASN A 366 13.96 -16.45 11.18
C ASN A 366 14.72 -17.48 10.32
N THR A 367 14.06 -18.11 9.36
CA THR A 367 14.72 -18.89 8.32
C THR A 367 15.52 -17.97 7.39
N GLU A 368 16.35 -18.53 6.51
CA GLU A 368 17.01 -17.71 5.47
C GLU A 368 15.98 -17.04 4.55
N GLU A 369 14.88 -17.73 4.25
CA GLU A 369 13.79 -17.19 3.42
C GLU A 369 13.02 -16.08 4.14
N ASP A 370 12.85 -16.16 5.46
CA ASP A 370 12.21 -15.09 6.26
C ASP A 370 13.02 -13.78 6.23
N ASN A 371 14.34 -13.87 6.16
CA ASN A 371 15.23 -12.70 6.09
C ASN A 371 15.48 -12.22 4.65
N ARG A 372 15.18 -13.03 3.63
CA ARG A 372 15.48 -12.70 2.24
C ARG A 372 14.70 -11.46 1.78
N PHE A 373 15.38 -10.52 1.13
CA PHE A 373 14.71 -9.42 0.45
C PHE A 373 14.04 -9.91 -0.83
N LYS A 374 12.71 -9.80 -0.91
CA LYS A 374 11.96 -10.25 -2.09
C LYS A 374 12.02 -9.25 -3.24
N THR A 375 12.18 -7.97 -2.91
CA THR A 375 12.25 -6.88 -3.88
C THR A 375 13.28 -5.83 -3.44
N ILE A 376 13.71 -4.99 -4.39
CA ILE A 376 14.53 -3.80 -4.06
C ILE A 376 13.77 -2.87 -3.09
N SER A 377 12.45 -2.76 -3.24
CA SER A 377 11.64 -1.92 -2.35
C SER A 377 11.63 -2.41 -0.91
N ASP A 378 11.61 -3.73 -0.68
CA ASP A 378 11.71 -4.33 0.66
C ASP A 378 13.04 -3.96 1.33
N PHE A 379 14.15 -4.02 0.59
CA PHE A 379 15.45 -3.55 1.07
C PHE A 379 15.44 -2.04 1.40
N LYS A 380 14.91 -1.20 0.51
CA LYS A 380 14.84 0.25 0.73
C LYS A 380 13.99 0.58 1.96
N GLU A 381 12.82 -0.05 2.12
CA GLU A 381 11.95 0.15 3.29
C GLU A 381 12.61 -0.31 4.59
N CYS A 382 13.37 -1.41 4.57
CA CYS A 382 14.19 -1.83 5.71
C CYS A 382 15.15 -0.71 6.13
N LEU A 383 15.90 -0.11 5.19
CA LEU A 383 16.83 0.99 5.49
C LEU A 383 16.12 2.27 5.94
N ILE A 384 15.05 2.69 5.23
CA ILE A 384 14.26 3.90 5.57
C ILE A 384 13.75 3.81 7.01
N ARG A 385 13.33 2.63 7.45
CA ARG A 385 12.85 2.37 8.81
C ARG A 385 13.98 2.15 9.82
N GLY A 386 15.23 2.43 9.45
CA GLY A 386 16.42 2.31 10.31
C GLY A 386 16.89 0.87 10.55
N GLY A 387 16.47 -0.06 9.70
CA GLY A 387 16.96 -1.43 9.70
C GLY A 387 18.47 -1.50 9.45
N GLU A 388 19.11 -2.44 10.11
CA GLU A 388 20.53 -2.77 9.92
C GLU A 388 20.60 -4.14 9.31
N VAL A 389 21.50 -4.33 8.34
CA VAL A 389 21.53 -5.50 7.48
C VAL A 389 22.94 -6.05 7.42
N VAL A 390 23.10 -7.34 7.65
CA VAL A 390 24.33 -8.08 7.39
C VAL A 390 24.02 -9.16 6.38
N PHE A 391 24.75 -9.19 5.27
CA PHE A 391 24.53 -10.18 4.21
C PHE A 391 25.85 -10.71 3.64
N SER A 392 25.79 -11.87 3.00
CA SER A 392 26.91 -12.45 2.27
C SER A 392 26.64 -12.52 0.77
N TRP A 393 27.66 -12.17 0.00
CA TRP A 393 27.69 -12.34 -1.45
C TRP A 393 29.02 -12.94 -1.88
N LYS A 394 28.98 -14.08 -2.57
CA LYS A 394 30.16 -14.82 -3.07
C LYS A 394 31.25 -15.05 -2.00
N GLY A 395 30.84 -15.29 -0.75
CA GLY A 395 31.74 -15.56 0.38
C GLY A 395 32.25 -14.33 1.13
N THR A 396 32.03 -13.11 0.61
CA THR A 396 32.33 -11.87 1.31
C THR A 396 31.11 -11.44 2.13
N THR A 397 31.35 -10.93 3.34
CA THR A 397 30.28 -10.38 4.21
C THR A 397 30.29 -8.87 4.14
N TYR A 398 29.11 -8.28 4.00
CA TYR A 398 28.87 -6.86 3.99
C TYR A 398 27.91 -6.47 5.13
N ALA A 399 28.07 -5.26 5.64
CA ALA A 399 27.20 -4.68 6.65
C ALA A 399 26.66 -3.34 6.14
N VAL A 400 25.37 -3.10 6.39
CA VAL A 400 24.69 -1.82 6.17
C VAL A 400 24.10 -1.37 7.49
N SER A 401 24.48 -0.18 7.94
CA SER A 401 23.93 0.44 9.15
C SER A 401 23.75 1.94 8.97
N SER A 402 23.40 2.64 10.06
CA SER A 402 23.48 4.09 10.11
C SER A 402 24.80 4.55 10.75
N TYR A 403 25.46 5.56 10.20
CA TYR A 403 26.56 6.27 10.85
C TYR A 403 26.52 7.75 10.45
N ALA A 404 26.70 8.66 11.42
CA ALA A 404 26.68 10.10 11.19
C ALA A 404 25.47 10.59 10.34
N GLU A 405 24.27 10.14 10.70
CA GLU A 405 22.99 10.45 10.01
C GLU A 405 22.90 9.99 8.54
N LYS A 406 23.83 9.12 8.11
CA LYS A 406 23.88 8.53 6.77
C LYS A 406 23.78 7.02 6.83
N PHE A 407 23.44 6.41 5.71
CA PHE A 407 23.60 4.96 5.52
C PHE A 407 25.08 4.65 5.31
N SER A 408 25.66 3.82 6.16
CA SER A 408 27.01 3.28 6.00
C SER A 408 26.90 1.88 5.41
N ILE A 409 27.63 1.61 4.33
CA ILE A 409 27.83 0.27 3.79
C ILE A 409 29.32 -0.02 3.66
N SER A 410 29.75 -1.20 4.10
CA SER A 410 31.15 -1.65 4.04
C SER A 410 31.27 -3.17 3.97
N GLU A 411 32.45 -3.66 3.58
CA GLU A 411 32.86 -5.02 3.92
C GLU A 411 33.04 -5.14 5.44
N ALA A 412 32.62 -6.27 6.00
CA ALA A 412 32.66 -6.51 7.44
C ALA A 412 34.06 -6.28 8.02
N TYR A 413 34.14 -5.48 9.08
CA TYR A 413 35.37 -5.09 9.79
C TYR A 413 36.42 -4.31 8.96
N LYS A 414 36.05 -3.76 7.79
CA LYS A 414 36.96 -3.00 6.93
C LYS A 414 36.46 -1.57 6.70
N GLN A 415 36.78 -0.67 7.64
CA GLN A 415 36.38 0.74 7.57
C GLN A 415 36.86 1.43 6.30
N GLU A 416 38.00 1.03 5.74
CA GLU A 416 38.55 1.57 4.51
C GLU A 416 37.67 1.33 3.27
N THR A 417 36.72 0.40 3.35
CA THR A 417 35.75 0.10 2.29
C THR A 417 34.41 0.82 2.48
N GLU A 418 34.28 1.62 3.55
CA GLU A 418 33.04 2.31 3.90
C GLU A 418 32.65 3.34 2.86
N LYS A 419 31.37 3.31 2.50
CA LYS A 419 30.71 4.37 1.74
C LYS A 419 29.54 4.91 2.56
N LEU A 420 29.56 6.22 2.79
CA LEU A 420 28.44 6.95 3.41
C LEU A 420 27.50 7.47 2.32
N CYS A 421 26.24 7.07 2.42
CA CYS A 421 25.18 7.32 1.46
C CYS A 421 24.05 8.11 2.12
N ASN A 422 23.51 9.11 1.43
CA ASN A 422 22.37 9.89 1.93
C ASN A 422 21.03 9.19 1.67
N THR A 423 20.99 8.28 0.69
CA THR A 423 19.76 7.59 0.28
C THR A 423 20.00 6.09 0.16
N ALA A 424 18.92 5.31 0.28
CA ALA A 424 18.97 3.86 0.05
C ALA A 424 19.35 3.52 -1.41
N ASP A 425 19.05 4.39 -2.38
CA ASP A 425 19.47 4.20 -3.78
C ASP A 425 20.99 4.33 -3.94
N GLU A 426 21.64 5.25 -3.21
CA GLU A 426 23.10 5.38 -3.22
C GLU A 426 23.80 4.15 -2.61
N VAL A 427 23.16 3.49 -1.63
CA VAL A 427 23.61 2.20 -1.06
C VAL A 427 23.54 1.09 -2.10
N LEU A 428 22.46 1.04 -2.90
CA LEU A 428 22.29 0.04 -3.96
C LEU A 428 23.34 0.15 -5.07
N GLU A 429 24.00 1.30 -5.24
CA GLU A 429 25.11 1.46 -6.18
C GLU A 429 26.47 1.00 -5.62
N TYR A 430 26.53 0.47 -4.40
CA TYR A 430 27.76 -0.09 -3.84
C TYR A 430 28.18 -1.37 -4.58
N MET A 431 29.48 -1.53 -4.82
CA MET A 431 30.03 -2.70 -5.48
C MET A 431 30.29 -3.81 -4.46
N VAL A 432 29.60 -4.94 -4.61
CA VAL A 432 29.82 -6.15 -3.82
C VAL A 432 30.64 -7.15 -4.64
N GLY A 433 31.96 -7.05 -4.53
CA GLY A 433 32.87 -7.74 -5.44
C GLY A 433 32.83 -7.12 -6.84
N SER A 434 32.49 -7.91 -7.85
CA SER A 434 32.35 -7.44 -9.24
C SER A 434 30.95 -6.92 -9.59
N ASP A 435 29.96 -7.12 -8.72
CA ASP A 435 28.55 -6.88 -9.02
C ASP A 435 28.02 -5.65 -8.26
N ARG A 436 27.02 -4.96 -8.81
CA ARG A 436 26.34 -3.88 -8.10
C ARG A 436 25.31 -4.47 -7.15
N LEU A 437 25.19 -3.91 -5.94
CA LEU A 437 24.23 -4.40 -4.95
C LEU A 437 22.80 -4.40 -5.50
N ARG A 438 22.41 -3.38 -6.27
CA ARG A 438 21.10 -3.29 -6.95
C ARG A 438 20.71 -4.55 -7.73
N ASP A 439 21.67 -5.18 -8.38
CA ASP A 439 21.44 -6.30 -9.28
C ASP A 439 21.34 -7.64 -8.54
N VAL A 440 21.85 -7.70 -7.30
CA VAL A 440 22.02 -8.95 -6.55
C VAL A 440 21.29 -8.97 -5.21
N ILE A 441 20.74 -7.85 -4.72
CA ILE A 441 20.18 -7.73 -3.36
C ILE A 441 19.07 -8.75 -3.05
N THR A 442 18.31 -9.22 -4.04
CA THR A 442 17.26 -10.25 -3.86
C THR A 442 17.79 -11.69 -3.92
N GLN A 443 19.09 -11.83 -4.16
CA GLN A 443 19.83 -13.10 -4.32
C GLN A 443 20.91 -13.30 -3.24
N VAL A 444 21.26 -12.25 -2.49
CA VAL A 444 22.24 -12.36 -1.40
C VAL A 444 21.72 -13.26 -0.28
N THR A 445 22.64 -13.89 0.44
CA THR A 445 22.30 -14.59 1.69
C THR A 445 22.23 -13.55 2.80
N VAL A 446 21.02 -13.16 3.21
CA VAL A 446 20.83 -12.24 4.34
C VAL A 446 21.13 -13.01 5.63
N LEU A 447 22.23 -12.65 6.28
CA LEU A 447 22.69 -13.28 7.52
C LEU A 447 21.90 -12.74 8.72
N ASP A 448 21.61 -11.44 8.70
CA ASP A 448 20.87 -10.75 9.74
C ASP A 448 20.19 -9.49 9.16
N ARG A 449 18.97 -9.19 9.61
CA ARG A 449 18.34 -7.89 9.39
C ARG A 449 17.38 -7.54 10.52
N THR A 450 17.49 -6.32 11.04
CA THR A 450 16.68 -5.88 12.20
C THR A 450 15.16 -5.92 11.93
N ILE A 451 14.77 -5.65 10.68
CA ILE A 451 13.38 -5.48 10.20
C ILE A 451 13.23 -6.21 8.87
#